data_AF-L8JM95-F1
#
_entry.id   AF-L8JM95-F1
#
_cell.length_a   1.000
_cell.length_b   1.000
_cell.length_c   1.000
_cell.angle_alpha   90.00
_cell.angle_beta   90.00
_cell.angle_gamma   90.00
#
_symmetry.space_group_name_H-M   'P 1'
#
loop_
_entity.id
_entity.type
_entity.pdbx_description
1 polymer ?
#
loop_
_entity_poly.entity_id
_entity_poly.type
_entity_poly.pdbx_seq_one_letter_code
_entity_poly.pdbx_strand_id
1 'polypeptide(L)'
;MAGEMLGLKLIFIDAGSGAREAITPKMIQQVKKSVNVPVIVGGGINSAAKAKASLEAGADVIVIGNAAEKNPNLVIEVSEKIYDFNKSLNIH
;
A
#
# COMPACT_ATOMS: atom_id res chain seq x y z
N MET A 1 12.38 -1.18 -12.01
CA MET A 1 13.36 -1.91 -12.85
C MET A 1 14.75 -1.98 -12.24
N ALA A 2 15.48 -0.89 -11.98
CA ALA A 2 16.87 -0.97 -11.50
C ALA A 2 17.05 -1.83 -10.22
N GLY A 3 16.21 -1.63 -9.20
CA GLY A 3 16.25 -2.45 -7.98
C GLY A 3 16.04 -3.95 -8.24
N GLU A 4 15.06 -4.30 -9.06
CA GLU A 4 14.79 -5.69 -9.47
C GLU A 4 15.96 -6.30 -10.26
N MET A 5 16.55 -5.54 -11.20
CA MET A 5 17.72 -5.96 -11.97
C MET A 5 18.96 -6.17 -11.10
N LEU A 6 19.07 -5.44 -9.99
CA LEU A 6 20.10 -5.65 -8.97
C LEU A 6 19.81 -6.85 -8.05
N GLY A 7 18.74 -7.62 -8.32
CA GLY A 7 18.35 -8.80 -7.55
C GLY A 7 17.54 -8.51 -6.29
N LEU A 8 17.15 -7.25 -6.04
CA LEU A 8 16.29 -6.91 -4.92
C LEU A 8 14.91 -7.56 -5.11
N LYS A 9 14.35 -8.06 -4.01
CA LYS A 9 13.13 -8.88 -4.02
C LYS A 9 11.85 -8.11 -3.73
N LEU A 10 11.95 -6.82 -3.43
CA LEU A 10 10.85 -5.95 -3.04
C LEU A 10 11.11 -4.53 -3.53
N ILE A 11 10.05 -3.79 -3.81
CA ILE A 11 10.10 -2.35 -4.08
C ILE A 11 9.25 -1.66 -3.02
N PHE A 12 9.83 -0.68 -2.32
CA PHE A 12 9.09 0.16 -1.38
C PHE A 12 8.94 1.57 -1.95
N ILE A 13 7.71 2.04 -2.06
CA ILE A 13 7.37 3.40 -2.49
C ILE A 13 6.78 4.14 -1.28
N ASP A 14 7.42 5.23 -0.87
CA ASP A 14 7.01 5.99 0.32
C ASP A 14 6.73 7.46 -0.04
N ALA A 15 5.57 7.96 0.39
CA ALA A 15 5.24 9.40 0.30
C ALA A 15 5.91 10.21 1.42
N GLY A 16 6.49 9.53 2.41
CA GLY A 16 7.17 10.13 3.55
C GLY A 16 6.30 10.19 4.81
N SER A 17 6.98 10.21 5.96
CA SER A 17 6.34 10.35 7.27
C SER A 17 5.57 11.67 7.36
N GLY A 18 4.31 11.59 7.80
CA GLY A 18 3.44 12.76 7.97
C GLY A 18 2.89 13.35 6.67
N ALA A 19 3.13 12.72 5.52
CA ALA A 19 2.49 13.09 4.27
C ALA A 19 0.95 13.15 4.44
N ARG A 20 0.33 14.17 3.85
CA ARG A 20 -1.14 14.32 3.87
C ARG A 20 -1.79 13.44 2.81
N GLU A 21 -1.13 13.33 1.67
CA GLU A 21 -1.57 12.53 0.53
C GLU A 21 -0.74 11.25 0.41
N ALA A 22 -1.42 10.16 0.09
CA ALA A 22 -0.77 8.90 -0.25
C ALA A 22 -0.20 8.97 -1.68
N ILE A 23 0.68 8.02 -2.01
CA ILE A 23 1.10 7.81 -3.40
C ILE A 23 -0.16 7.59 -4.26
N THR A 24 -0.25 8.31 -5.39
CA THR A 24 -1.43 8.23 -6.24
C THR A 24 -1.64 6.83 -6.82
N PRO A 25 -2.89 6.36 -7.00
CA PRO A 25 -3.19 5.07 -7.64
C PRO A 25 -2.52 4.92 -9.01
N LYS A 26 -2.45 6.01 -9.80
CA LYS A 26 -1.77 6.02 -11.10
C LYS A 26 -0.29 5.67 -10.96
N MET A 27 0.41 6.26 -10.00
CA MET A 27 1.84 5.98 -9.77
C MET A 27 2.05 4.52 -9.33
N ILE A 28 1.23 4.03 -8.40
CA ILE A 28 1.29 2.63 -7.93
C ILE A 28 1.11 1.68 -9.12
N GLN A 29 0.09 1.89 -9.96
CA GLN A 29 -0.15 1.07 -11.15
C GLN A 29 1.02 1.10 -12.14
N GLN A 30 1.65 2.25 -12.36
CA GLN A 30 2.80 2.36 -13.25
C GLN A 30 4.01 1.57 -12.72
N VAL A 31 4.29 1.68 -11.42
CA VAL A 31 5.38 0.90 -10.81
C VAL A 31 5.08 -0.58 -10.84
N LYS A 32 3.87 -1.01 -10.45
CA LYS A 32 3.45 -2.42 -10.46
C LYS A 32 3.53 -3.05 -11.85
N LYS A 33 3.23 -2.30 -12.92
CA LYS A 33 3.39 -2.76 -14.31
C LYS A 33 4.86 -2.87 -14.76
N SER A 34 5.77 -2.24 -14.03
CA SER A 34 7.18 -2.12 -14.39
C SER A 34 8.09 -3.07 -13.61
N VAL A 35 7.56 -3.86 -12.67
CA VAL A 35 8.33 -4.80 -11.84
C VAL A 35 7.56 -6.09 -11.58
N ASN A 36 8.26 -7.22 -11.44
CA ASN A 36 7.63 -8.51 -11.09
C ASN A 36 7.76 -8.86 -9.60
N VAL A 37 8.46 -8.02 -8.83
CA VAL A 37 8.62 -8.17 -7.38
C VAL A 37 7.48 -7.47 -6.63
N PRO A 38 7.14 -7.89 -5.39
CA PRO A 38 6.12 -7.21 -4.60
C PRO A 38 6.44 -5.73 -4.36
N VAL A 39 5.38 -4.92 -4.38
CA VAL A 39 5.38 -3.48 -4.19
C VAL A 39 4.72 -3.16 -2.85
N ILE A 40 5.49 -2.56 -1.98
CA ILE A 40 5.05 -2.02 -0.69
C ILE A 40 4.78 -0.53 -0.87
N VAL A 41 3.67 -0.04 -0.32
CA VAL A 41 3.29 1.38 -0.37
C VAL A 41 3.14 1.95 1.03
N GLY A 42 3.83 3.06 1.31
CA GLY A 42 3.81 3.76 2.58
C GLY A 42 3.61 5.27 2.42
N GLY A 43 3.36 5.94 3.55
CA GLY A 43 3.19 7.39 3.62
C GLY A 43 1.79 7.85 3.20
N GLY A 44 1.21 8.78 3.96
CA GLY A 44 -0.08 9.41 3.62
C GLY A 44 -1.33 8.55 3.70
N ILE A 45 -1.21 7.27 4.09
CA ILE A 45 -2.35 6.37 4.32
C ILE A 45 -2.92 6.64 5.71
N ASN A 46 -3.96 7.47 5.77
CA ASN A 46 -4.61 7.91 7.01
C ASN A 46 -6.13 7.59 7.06
N SER A 47 -6.60 6.73 6.16
CA SER A 47 -7.98 6.24 6.16
C SER A 47 -8.05 4.85 5.51
N ALA A 48 -9.07 4.06 5.87
CA ALA A 48 -9.29 2.76 5.23
C ALA A 48 -9.58 2.89 3.72
N ALA A 49 -10.19 3.99 3.29
CA ALA A 49 -10.40 4.28 1.87
C ALA A 49 -9.08 4.45 1.11
N LYS A 50 -8.10 5.17 1.68
CA LYS A 50 -6.77 5.31 1.06
C LYS A 50 -6.01 4.00 1.03
N ALA A 51 -6.09 3.20 2.10
CA ALA A 51 -5.53 1.86 2.14
C ALA A 51 -6.10 0.97 1.01
N LYS A 52 -7.44 0.92 0.88
CA LYS A 52 -8.14 0.17 -0.17
C LYS A 52 -7.74 0.65 -1.57
N ALA A 53 -7.69 1.96 -1.80
CA ALA A 53 -7.30 2.52 -3.09
C ALA A 53 -5.86 2.14 -3.49
N SER A 54 -4.93 2.08 -2.53
CA SER A 54 -3.56 1.63 -2.78
C SER A 54 -3.50 0.15 -3.18
N LEU A 55 -4.26 -0.71 -2.49
CA LEU A 55 -4.35 -2.14 -2.81
C LEU A 55 -4.99 -2.38 -4.18
N GLU A 56 -6.11 -1.71 -4.48
CA GLU A 56 -6.77 -1.75 -5.80
C GLU A 56 -5.86 -1.25 -6.93
N ALA A 57 -4.94 -0.34 -6.62
CA ALA A 57 -3.94 0.14 -7.57
C ALA A 57 -2.77 -0.83 -7.80
N GLY A 58 -2.68 -1.92 -7.04
CA GLY A 58 -1.67 -2.98 -7.21
C GLY A 58 -0.56 -2.98 -6.16
N ALA A 59 -0.74 -2.29 -5.01
CA ALA A 59 0.11 -2.52 -3.85
C ALA A 59 -0.12 -3.94 -3.31
N ASP A 60 0.95 -4.67 -3.02
CA ASP A 60 0.88 -5.99 -2.38
C ASP A 60 0.85 -5.86 -0.85
N VAL A 61 1.49 -4.82 -0.32
CA VAL A 61 1.53 -4.50 1.12
C VAL A 61 1.37 -2.99 1.31
N ILE A 62 0.64 -2.61 2.35
CA ILE A 62 0.52 -1.22 2.79
C ILE A 62 1.18 -1.01 4.15
N VAL A 63 1.77 0.17 4.35
CA VAL A 63 2.42 0.56 5.61
C VAL A 63 1.71 1.78 6.19
N ILE A 64 1.25 1.67 7.44
CA ILE A 64 0.58 2.74 8.19
C ILE A 64 1.40 3.06 9.44
N GLY A 65 2.04 4.23 9.44
CA GLY A 65 2.86 4.73 10.57
C GLY A 65 2.09 5.76 11.41
N ASN A 66 2.43 7.05 11.25
CA ASN A 66 1.91 8.18 12.05
C ASN A 66 0.38 8.19 12.26
N ALA A 67 -0.40 7.73 11.30
CA ALA A 67 -1.86 7.69 11.44
C ALA A 67 -2.32 6.62 12.44
N ALA A 68 -1.65 5.47 12.49
CA ALA A 68 -1.89 4.42 13.48
C ALA A 68 -1.43 4.84 14.88
N GLU A 69 -0.32 5.58 14.99
CA GLU A 69 0.14 6.14 16.28
C GLU A 69 -0.88 7.12 16.87
N LYS A 70 -1.48 7.97 16.02
CA LYS A 70 -2.50 8.96 16.45
C LYS A 70 -3.86 8.32 16.70
N ASN A 71 -4.20 7.27 15.97
CA ASN A 71 -5.47 6.57 16.08
C ASN A 71 -5.29 5.07 15.81
N PRO A 72 -5.04 4.25 16.85
CA PRO A 72 -4.90 2.80 16.70
C PRO A 72 -6.13 2.11 16.09
N ASN A 73 -7.34 2.68 16.25
CA ASN A 73 -8.56 2.13 15.64
C ASN A 73 -8.53 2.13 14.11
N LEU A 74 -7.72 3.00 13.49
CA LEU A 74 -7.52 2.99 12.04
C LEU A 74 -6.99 1.64 11.55
N VAL A 75 -6.11 0.98 12.32
CA VAL A 75 -5.55 -0.32 11.93
C VAL A 75 -6.65 -1.39 11.92
N ILE A 76 -7.58 -1.33 12.87
CA ILE A 76 -8.74 -2.23 12.94
C ILE A 76 -9.64 -2.01 11.71
N GLU A 77 -10.03 -0.76 11.44
CA GLU A 77 -10.88 -0.39 10.29
C GLU A 77 -10.24 -0.84 8.96
N VAL A 78 -8.93 -0.59 8.79
CA VAL A 78 -8.18 -1.02 7.62
C VAL A 78 -8.16 -2.55 7.52
N SER A 79 -7.92 -3.26 8.62
CA SER A 79 -7.89 -4.72 8.65
C SER A 79 -9.20 -5.34 8.19
N GLU A 80 -10.34 -4.79 8.63
CA GLU A 80 -11.68 -5.23 8.19
C GLU A 80 -11.84 -5.05 6.67
N LYS A 81 -11.45 -3.88 6.14
CA LYS A 81 -11.51 -3.63 4.69
C LYS A 81 -10.58 -4.51 3.88
N ILE A 82 -9.39 -4.82 4.38
CA ILE A 82 -8.46 -5.75 3.73
C ILE A 82 -9.02 -7.16 3.72
N TYR A 83 -9.64 -7.59 4.83
CA TYR A 83 -10.27 -8.90 4.91
C TYR A 83 -11.38 -9.06 3.86
N ASP A 84 -12.26 -8.05 3.73
CA ASP A 84 -13.30 -8.02 2.69
C ASP A 84 -12.70 -8.00 1.28
N PHE A 85 -11.64 -7.22 1.07
CA PHE A 85 -10.93 -7.14 -0.20
C PHE A 85 -10.31 -8.49 -0.60
N ASN A 86 -9.60 -9.15 0.30
CA ASN A 86 -8.98 -10.45 0.04
C ASN A 86 -10.03 -11.52 -0.30
N LYS A 87 -11.17 -11.51 0.40
CA LYS A 87 -12.32 -12.37 0.04
C LYS A 87 -12.82 -12.12 -1.37
N SER A 88 -12.92 -10.86 -1.79
CA SER A 88 -13.35 -10.51 -3.15
C SER A 88 -12.41 -11.03 -4.25
N LEU A 89 -11.14 -11.29 -3.90
CA LEU A 89 -10.14 -11.85 -4.80
C LEU A 89 -10.10 -13.39 -4.82
N ASN A 90 -11.00 -14.08 -4.09
CA ASN A 90 -10.98 -15.54 -3.88
C ASN A 90 -9.64 -16.07 -3.34
N ILE A 91 -8.92 -15.26 -2.57
CA ILE A 91 -7.69 -15.67 -1.90
C ILE A 91 -8.11 -16.22 -0.53
N HIS A 92 -8.15 -17.56 -0.40
CA HIS A 92 -8.44 -18.27 0.84
C HIS A 92 -7.20 -18.40 1.74
#